data_AF-A0A5C6FNK6-F1
#
_entry.id   AF-A0A5C6FNK6-F1
#
_cell.length_a   1.000
_cell.length_b   1.000
_cell.length_c   1.000
_cell.angle_alpha   90.00
_cell.angle_beta   90.00
_cell.angle_gamma   90.00
#
_symmetry.space_group_name_H-M   'P 1'
#
loop_
_entity.id
_entity.type
_entity.pdbx_description
1 polymer ?
#
loop_
_entity_poly.entity_id
_entity_poly.type
_entity_poly.pdbx_seq_one_letter_code
_entity_poly.pdbx_strand_id
1 'polypeptide(L)' 'MFFTTTNGDDTVPLRKAHDIKPGDRINGVDVINTVRPTFGGFYIPLADGTRIEVATLDTHIATD' A
#
# COMPACT_ATOMS: atom_id res chain seq x y z
N MET A 1 29.71 25.71 -5.48
CA MET A 1 28.74 25.12 -6.41
C MET A 1 28.48 23.71 -5.91
N PHE A 2 27.30 23.43 -5.36
CA PHE A 2 26.97 22.12 -4.80
C PHE A 2 26.01 21.43 -5.74
N PHE A 3 26.40 20.29 -6.31
CA PHE A 3 25.53 19.42 -7.08
C PHE A 3 24.95 18.38 -6.12
N THR A 4 23.70 18.54 -5.72
CA THR A 4 22.94 17.44 -5.11
C THR A 4 22.17 16.74 -6.22
N THR A 5 22.72 15.66 -6.76
CA THR A 5 21.92 14.67 -7.47
C THR A 5 21.15 13.90 -6.40
N THR A 6 19.95 14.36 -6.05
CA THR A 6 18.98 13.48 -5.41
C THR A 6 18.55 12.52 -6.51
N ASN A 7 19.27 11.40 -6.63
CA ASN A 7 18.72 10.24 -7.29
C ASN A 7 17.42 9.95 -6.54
N GLY A 8 16.28 10.07 -7.22
CA GLY A 8 14.96 9.81 -6.67
C GLY A 8 14.92 8.37 -6.19
N ASP A 9 15.32 8.17 -4.94
CA ASP A 9 14.95 7.02 -4.14
C ASP A 9 13.46 7.25 -3.82
N ASP A 10 12.61 7.09 -4.84
CA ASP A 10 11.17 6.91 -4.66
C ASP A 10 10.98 5.50 -4.06
N THR A 11 11.63 5.24 -2.92
CA THR A 11 11.37 4.06 -2.12
C THR A 11 10.04 4.31 -1.45
N VAL A 12 8.97 4.12 -2.21
CA VAL A 12 7.64 3.93 -1.66
C VAL A 12 7.77 2.87 -0.56
N PRO A 13 7.49 3.21 0.72
CA PRO A 13 7.65 2.26 1.79
C PRO A 13 6.83 1.00 1.49
N LEU A 14 7.52 -0.14 1.35
CA LEU A 14 6.89 -1.44 1.17
C LEU A 14 6.47 -1.96 2.55
N ARG A 15 5.16 -2.07 2.78
CA ARG A 15 4.57 -2.59 4.01
C ARG A 15 3.81 -3.86 3.74
N LYS A 16 3.77 -4.78 4.71
CA LYS A 16 2.98 -6.00 4.55
C LYS A 16 1.50 -5.68 4.55
N ALA A 17 0.70 -6.46 3.84
CA ALA A 17 -0.74 -6.26 3.76
C ALA A 17 -1.42 -6.20 5.15
N HIS A 18 -0.95 -6.96 6.14
CA HIS A 18 -1.48 -6.88 7.52
C HIS A 18 -1.08 -5.60 8.29
N ASP A 19 -0.03 -4.91 7.86
CA ASP A 19 0.41 -3.67 8.48
C ASP A 19 -0.35 -2.46 7.94
N ILE A 20 -1.10 -2.63 6.84
CA ILE A 20 -1.90 -1.60 6.22
C ILE A 20 -3.11 -1.27 7.09
N LYS A 21 -3.25 0.02 7.41
CA LYS A 21 -4.29 0.55 8.29
C LYS A 21 -5.09 1.64 7.58
N PRO A 22 -6.33 1.90 8.06
CA PRO A 22 -7.09 3.05 7.60
C PRO A 22 -6.29 4.34 7.80
N GLY A 23 -6.18 5.15 6.75
CA GLY A 23 -5.37 6.37 6.73
C GLY A 23 -3.98 6.21 6.10
N ASP A 24 -3.52 4.98 5.82
CA ASP A 24 -2.40 4.78 4.90
C ASP A 24 -2.83 5.13 3.48
N ARG A 25 -1.89 5.54 2.62
CA ARG A 25 -2.12 5.77 1.19
C ARG A 25 -1.46 4.71 0.34
N ILE A 26 -2.19 4.19 -0.63
CA ILE A 26 -1.68 3.28 -1.66
C ILE A 26 -1.93 3.96 -3.00
N ASN A 27 -0.86 4.22 -3.75
CA ASN A 27 -0.94 4.92 -5.05
C ASN A 27 -1.71 6.26 -4.98
N GLY A 28 -1.56 7.01 -3.89
CA GLY A 28 -2.28 8.27 -3.67
C GLY A 28 -3.75 8.13 -3.28
N VAL A 29 -4.25 6.90 -3.09
CA VAL A 29 -5.61 6.63 -2.62
C VAL A 29 -5.59 6.18 -1.17
N ASP A 30 -6.43 6.83 -0.36
CA ASP A 30 -6.55 6.53 1.05
C ASP A 30 -7.18 5.15 1.30
N VAL A 31 -6.58 4.39 2.20
CA VAL A 31 -7.09 3.12 2.67
C VAL A 31 -8.24 3.38 3.63
N ILE A 32 -9.40 2.78 3.36
CA ILE A 32 -10.59 2.94 4.21
C ILE A 32 -10.73 1.85 5.26
N ASN A 33 -10.08 0.70 5.05
CA ASN A 33 -10.12 -0.40 5.99
C ASN A 33 -8.82 -1.20 5.96
N THR A 34 -8.54 -1.94 7.04
CA THR A 34 -7.43 -2.89 7.04
C THR A 34 -7.68 -3.98 5.98
N VAL A 35 -6.66 -4.78 5.71
CA VAL A 35 -6.80 -5.98 4.89
C VAL A 35 -7.95 -6.87 5.39
N ARG A 36 -8.78 -7.34 4.45
CA ARG A 36 -9.95 -8.20 4.69
C ARG A 36 -9.81 -9.51 3.92
N PRO A 37 -10.24 -10.64 4.48
CA PRO A 37 -10.27 -11.89 3.74
C PRO A 37 -11.34 -11.86 2.63
N THR A 38 -11.04 -12.52 1.51
CA THR A 38 -11.98 -12.80 0.42
C THR A 38 -11.91 -14.28 0.04
N PHE A 39 -12.80 -14.74 -0.84
CA PHE A 39 -12.79 -16.11 -1.32
C PHE A 39 -11.52 -16.39 -2.12
N GLY A 40 -10.54 -17.06 -1.49
CA GLY A 40 -9.25 -17.42 -2.10
C GLY A 40 -8.09 -16.46 -1.85
N GLY A 41 -8.23 -15.49 -0.95
CA GLY A 41 -7.13 -14.57 -0.63
C GLY A 41 -7.56 -13.45 0.31
N PHE A 42 -6.96 -12.29 0.13
CA PHE A 42 -7.24 -11.09 0.90
C PHE A 42 -7.41 -9.89 -0.04
N TYR A 43 -8.02 -8.82 0.44
CA TYR A 43 -8.07 -7.55 -0.27
C TYR A 43 -8.03 -6.37 0.69
N ILE A 44 -7.52 -5.24 0.22
CA ILE A 44 -7.51 -3.97 0.95
C ILE A 44 -8.46 -3.03 0.22
N PRO A 45 -9.58 -2.62 0.84
CA PRO A 45 -10.49 -1.65 0.22
C PRO A 45 -9.93 -0.23 0.31
N LEU A 46 -10.05 0.50 -0.80
CA LEU A 46 -9.59 1.89 -0.95
C LEU A 46 -10.78 2.86 -1.00
N ALA A 47 -10.50 4.14 -0.74
CA ALA A 47 -11.50 5.20 -0.65
C ALA A 47 -12.18 5.54 -1.97
N ASP A 48 -11.52 5.26 -3.09
CA ASP A 48 -12.07 5.43 -4.44
C ASP A 48 -13.04 4.31 -4.83
N GLY A 49 -13.26 3.31 -3.95
CA GLY A 49 -14.10 2.14 -4.20
C GLY A 49 -13.36 0.99 -4.89
N THR A 50 -12.07 1.17 -5.21
CA THR A 50 -11.23 0.08 -5.69
C THR A 50 -10.73 -0.80 -4.54
N ARG A 51 -10.12 -1.93 -4.88
CA ARG A 51 -9.52 -2.83 -3.90
C ARG A 51 -8.21 -3.40 -4.43
N ILE A 52 -7.24 -3.54 -3.55
CA ILE A 52 -5.97 -4.22 -3.83
C ILE A 52 -6.13 -5.67 -3.40
N GLU A 53 -6.11 -6.62 -4.33
CA GLU A 53 -6.12 -8.05 -4.00
C GLU A 53 -4.71 -8.50 -3.63
N VAL A 54 -4.60 -9.23 -2.53
CA VAL A 54 -3.35 -9.76 -1.99
C VAL A 54 -3.50 -11.26 -1.74
N ALA A 55 -2.51 -12.03 -2.19
CA ALA A 55 -2.54 -13.49 -2.05
C ALA A 55 -2.39 -13.92 -0.59
N THR A 56 -1.55 -13.22 0.17
CA THR A 56 -1.27 -13.50 1.59
C THR A 56 -1.11 -12.21 2.39
N LEU A 57 -1.25 -12.30 3.71
CA LEU A 57 -1.05 -11.17 4.63
C LEU A 57 0.39 -10.62 4.64
N ASP A 58 1.37 -11.43 4.23
CA ASP A 58 2.79 -11.05 4.10
C ASP A 58 3.12 -10.46 2.72
N THR A 59 2.12 -10.30 1.85
CA THR A 59 2.33 -9.63 0.56
C THR A 59 2.77 -8.19 0.81
N HIS A 60 3.88 -7.79 0.19
CA HIS A 60 4.39 -6.43 0.30
C HIS A 60 3.60 -5.50 -0.63
N ILE A 61 3.09 -4.42 -0.07
CA ILE A 61 2.30 -3.38 -0.73
C ILE A 61 3.10 -2.09 -0.65
N ALA A 62 3.26 -1.43 -1.79
CA ALA A 62 3.81 -0.08 -1.84
C ALA A 62 2.78 0.89 -1.24
N THR A 63 3.17 1.55 -0.16
CA THR A 63 2.45 2.70 0.40
C THR A 63 3.20 3.98 0.09
N ASP A 64 2.48 5.09 0.01
CA ASP A 64 3.02 6.45 -0.14
C ASP A 64 3.28 7.11 1.22
#